data_AF-A0A142YBP5-F1
#
_entry.id   AF-A0A142YBP5-F1
#
_cell.length_a   1.000
_cell.length_b   1.000
_cell.length_c   1.000
_cell.angle_alpha   90.00
_cell.angle_beta   90.00
_cell.angle_gamma   90.00
#
_symmetry.space_group_name_H-M   'P 1'
#
loop_
_entity.id
_entity.type
_entity.pdbx_description
1 polymer ?
#
loop_
_entity_poly.entity_id
_entity_poly.type
_entity_poly.pdbx_seq_one_letter_code
_entity_poly.pdbx_strand_id
1 'polypeptide(L)'
;MVFGEIRFREPAKKKRPDRDARFACVACQCPSPDDLPIFLDLGPADLIERHALSDTSVELGGVLLGKECVDPATGRPFVWITQALPAKHYANTQASFTYTHDSWEEITRERDRLHPDLDVVGWYHTHPNFGIFLSHHDLFIHQNFFSQPLQTAYVVDPIQGTRGFFQWSDGKMVQVGGFHLCAERSGRVALSRLVDQLENLPGSPDGGVGASLSPRLEAELIKMLNRPAPPLEGPGDRLALAALLGFLGTLLLVLTAAAGYWLVRVDARLAEQAEAIASLGREVDESAAGRKVAVDMLLEKVGGETPELFVERYEKLARTRDEARRQLAAQASVNEALGVRVKDLATLSGSLQSELEAARKSLTTYEADAKEAPRLRERVAVLEQAADEHLREIREQRAILATADGKKAAETHDVLARYRLLSYAGALSSLLLALTAVFFYYRGLSEPSPLSHEADSRRNS
;
A
#
# COMPACT_ATOMS: atom_id res chain seq x y z
N MET A 1 -21.76 20.01 -19.71
CA MET A 1 -22.28 20.94 -18.69
C MET A 1 -21.19 21.95 -18.43
N VAL A 2 -21.55 23.22 -18.37
CA VAL A 2 -20.61 24.35 -18.39
C VAL A 2 -19.99 24.48 -17.00
N PHE A 3 -18.79 23.94 -16.83
CA PHE A 3 -17.90 24.35 -15.75
C PHE A 3 -17.81 25.87 -15.81
N GLY A 4 -18.14 26.57 -14.71
CA GLY A 4 -17.95 28.02 -14.65
C GLY A 4 -16.55 28.33 -15.15
N GLU A 5 -16.45 29.18 -16.17
CA GLU A 5 -15.21 29.47 -16.89
C GLU A 5 -14.04 29.56 -15.90
N ILE A 6 -13.06 28.66 -16.04
CA ILE A 6 -11.79 28.75 -15.32
C ILE A 6 -11.10 30.00 -15.84
N ARG A 7 -11.42 31.15 -15.24
CA ARG A 7 -10.78 32.41 -15.53
C ARG A 7 -9.34 32.30 -15.05
N PHE A 8 -8.40 32.28 -15.98
CA PHE A 8 -7.00 32.56 -15.68
C PHE A 8 -6.95 33.87 -14.89
N ARG A 9 -6.54 33.81 -13.62
CA ARG A 9 -6.45 34.98 -12.76
C ARG A 9 -5.02 35.48 -12.79
N GLU A 10 -4.84 36.78 -13.03
CA GLU A 10 -3.51 37.36 -12.95
C GLU A 10 -2.98 37.24 -11.51
N PRO A 11 -1.75 36.71 -11.32
CA PRO A 11 -1.15 36.62 -10.00
C PRO A 11 -1.09 37.97 -9.29
N ALA A 12 -1.45 37.99 -8.01
CA ALA A 12 -1.45 39.20 -7.20
C ALA A 12 -0.01 39.71 -7.01
N LYS A 13 0.20 41.01 -7.21
CA LYS A 13 1.50 41.66 -6.92
C LYS A 13 1.63 41.85 -5.41
N LYS A 14 2.33 40.93 -4.73
CA LYS A 14 2.55 40.97 -3.29
C LYS A 14 4.02 40.71 -2.97
N LYS A 15 4.53 41.40 -1.96
CA LYS A 15 5.88 41.13 -1.43
C LYS A 15 5.89 39.75 -0.75
N ARG A 16 6.93 38.96 -0.99
CA ARG A 16 7.06 37.64 -0.34
C ARG A 16 7.10 37.77 1.19
N PRO A 17 6.43 36.88 1.94
CA PRO A 17 6.39 36.91 3.40
C PRO A 17 7.76 36.88 4.09
N ASP A 18 8.71 36.09 3.58
CA ASP A 18 10.09 35.99 4.09
C ASP A 18 10.89 37.31 3.98
N ARG A 19 10.45 38.23 3.11
CA ARG A 19 11.07 39.54 2.90
C ARG A 19 10.34 40.67 3.61
N ASP A 20 9.20 40.39 4.24
CA ASP A 20 8.39 41.36 4.96
C ASP A 20 8.64 41.24 6.47
N ALA A 21 9.11 42.32 7.09
CA ALA A 21 9.47 42.34 8.51
C ALA A 21 8.30 42.10 9.47
N ARG A 22 7.05 42.14 8.98
CA ARG A 22 5.84 41.83 9.75
C ARG A 22 5.66 40.33 9.99
N PHE A 23 6.26 39.50 9.15
CA PHE A 23 6.14 38.05 9.23
C PHE A 23 7.45 37.42 9.71
N ALA A 24 7.32 36.31 10.42
CA ALA A 24 8.41 35.38 10.63
C ALA A 24 8.16 34.19 9.70
N CYS A 25 9.17 33.79 8.94
CA CYS A 25 9.08 32.59 8.11
C CYS A 25 10.29 31.69 8.39
N VAL A 26 10.02 30.39 8.46
CA VAL A 26 11.02 29.35 8.72
C VAL A 26 10.86 28.30 7.63
N ALA A 27 11.96 27.86 7.04
CA ALA A 27 11.93 26.76 6.08
C ALA A 27 11.62 25.46 6.82
N CYS A 28 10.70 24.68 6.26
CA CYS A 28 10.51 23.28 6.59
C CYS A 28 11.07 22.47 5.43
N GLN A 29 11.93 21.49 5.74
CA GLN A 29 12.78 20.75 4.81
C GLN A 29 13.78 21.68 4.11
N CYS A 30 14.22 21.33 2.90
CA CYS A 30 15.23 22.07 2.15
C CYS A 30 14.65 22.63 0.85
N PRO A 31 13.93 23.78 0.87
CA PRO A 31 13.42 24.41 -0.35
C PRO A 31 14.53 24.65 -1.37
N SER A 32 14.37 24.13 -2.60
CA SER A 32 15.35 24.36 -3.67
C SER A 32 15.23 25.79 -4.23
N PRO A 33 16.33 26.44 -4.65
CA PRO A 33 16.28 27.76 -5.29
C PRO A 33 15.50 27.79 -6.62
N ASP A 34 15.37 26.64 -7.27
CA ASP A 34 14.68 26.47 -8.56
C ASP A 34 13.20 26.08 -8.39
N ASP A 35 12.79 25.69 -7.18
CA ASP A 35 11.40 25.36 -6.87
C ASP A 35 10.54 26.62 -6.73
N LEU A 36 9.24 26.46 -6.95
CA LEU A 36 8.22 27.46 -6.64
C LEU A 36 8.23 27.73 -5.13
N PRO A 37 8.46 28.97 -4.67
CA PRO A 37 8.38 29.27 -3.26
C PRO A 37 6.94 29.15 -2.77
N ILE A 38 6.70 28.21 -1.86
CA ILE A 38 5.41 27.98 -1.21
C ILE A 38 5.50 28.47 0.23
N PHE A 39 4.58 29.36 0.62
CA PHE A 39 4.43 29.87 1.97
C PHE A 39 3.12 29.37 2.56
N LEU A 40 3.17 28.67 3.69
CA LEU A 40 2.03 28.14 4.40
C LEU A 40 1.94 28.78 5.79
N ASP A 41 0.82 29.45 6.07
CA ASP A 41 0.63 30.08 7.38
C ASP A 41 0.48 29.04 8.51
N LEU A 42 0.84 29.43 9.72
CA LEU A 42 0.81 28.59 10.92
C LEU A 42 -0.58 27.98 11.17
N GLY A 43 -1.65 28.76 10.99
CA GLY A 43 -3.03 28.34 11.20
C GLY A 43 -3.45 27.17 10.29
N PRO A 44 -3.38 27.29 8.95
CA PRO A 44 -3.69 26.18 8.07
C PRO A 44 -2.74 24.99 8.24
N ALA A 45 -1.46 25.20 8.56
CA ALA A 45 -0.54 24.09 8.84
C ALA A 45 -1.00 23.25 10.04
N ASP A 46 -1.30 23.90 11.17
CA ASP A 46 -1.82 23.23 12.37
C ASP A 46 -3.16 22.53 12.10
N LEU A 47 -4.06 23.19 11.38
CA LEU A 47 -5.36 22.62 11.00
C LEU A 47 -5.21 21.34 10.16
N ILE A 48 -4.32 21.35 9.17
CA ILE A 48 -4.09 20.18 8.29
C ILE A 48 -3.53 19.01 9.09
N GLU A 49 -2.56 19.25 9.98
CA GLU A 49 -1.98 18.20 10.83
C GLU A 49 -3.03 17.61 11.79
N ARG A 50 -3.87 18.44 12.42
CA ARG A 50 -5.00 17.98 13.24
C ARG A 50 -6.00 17.17 12.44
N HIS A 51 -6.33 17.63 11.24
CA HIS A 51 -7.24 16.92 10.36
C HIS A 51 -6.66 15.56 9.98
N ALA A 52 -5.38 15.50 9.61
CA ALA A 52 -4.71 14.26 9.23
C ALA A 52 -4.66 13.23 10.36
N LEU A 53 -4.59 13.67 11.62
CA LEU A 53 -4.62 12.81 12.79
C LEU A 53 -6.03 12.43 13.25
N SER A 54 -7.07 13.09 12.74
CA SER A 54 -8.45 12.85 13.19
C SER A 54 -8.97 11.45 12.82
N ASP A 55 -8.59 10.95 11.65
CA ASP A 55 -8.86 9.59 11.20
C ASP A 55 -7.72 9.09 10.31
N THR A 56 -6.90 8.17 10.85
CA THR A 56 -5.78 7.56 10.13
C THR A 56 -6.15 6.25 9.44
N SER A 57 -7.44 5.86 9.46
CA SER A 57 -7.92 4.63 8.82
C SER A 57 -8.32 4.81 7.36
N VAL A 58 -8.52 6.07 6.93
CA VAL A 58 -8.92 6.49 5.59
C VAL A 58 -8.11 7.69 5.13
N GLU A 59 -8.07 7.94 3.82
CA GLU A 59 -7.46 9.16 3.27
C GLU A 59 -8.38 10.36 3.47
N LEU A 60 -7.94 11.38 4.18
CA LEU A 60 -8.65 12.64 4.34
C LEU A 60 -8.13 13.66 3.34
N GLY A 61 -8.93 14.68 3.03
CA GLY A 61 -8.52 15.74 2.11
C GLY A 61 -9.26 17.05 2.29
N GLY A 62 -8.77 18.08 1.62
CA GLY A 62 -9.35 19.42 1.64
C GLY A 62 -8.66 20.36 0.66
N VAL A 63 -9.14 21.60 0.61
CA VAL A 63 -8.59 22.63 -0.29
C VAL A 63 -7.72 23.63 0.44
N LEU A 64 -6.72 24.14 -0.26
CA LEU A 64 -5.81 25.18 0.22
C LEU A 64 -6.26 26.53 -0.35
N LEU A 65 -6.44 27.50 0.54
CA LEU A 65 -6.92 28.84 0.21
C LEU A 65 -5.84 29.89 0.43
N GLY A 66 -5.71 30.80 -0.51
CA GLY A 66 -4.63 31.77 -0.50
C GLY A 66 -4.61 32.67 -1.71
N LYS A 67 -3.40 33.07 -2.11
CA LYS A 67 -3.16 33.86 -3.32
C LYS A 67 -1.97 33.32 -4.09
N GLU A 68 -2.16 33.16 -5.38
CA GLU A 68 -1.07 33.08 -6.36
C GLU A 68 -0.49 34.49 -6.51
N CYS A 69 0.81 34.63 -6.31
CA CYS A 69 1.46 35.93 -6.22
C CYS A 69 2.68 36.03 -7.13
N VAL A 70 3.04 37.25 -7.50
CA VAL A 70 4.33 37.57 -8.12
C VAL A 70 5.03 38.61 -7.26
N ASP A 71 6.29 38.34 -6.90
CA ASP A 71 7.10 39.26 -6.11
C ASP A 71 7.50 40.48 -6.95
N PRO A 72 7.05 41.70 -6.60
CA PRO A 72 7.40 42.90 -7.36
C PRO A 72 8.90 43.17 -7.44
N ALA A 73 9.68 42.68 -6.47
CA ALA A 73 11.13 42.91 -6.43
C ALA A 73 11.93 41.99 -7.36
N THR A 74 11.43 40.77 -7.63
CA THR A 74 12.17 39.76 -8.43
C THR A 74 11.44 39.31 -9.69
N GLY A 75 10.15 39.63 -9.82
CA GLY A 75 9.29 39.13 -10.88
C GLY A 75 9.00 37.63 -10.78
N ARG A 76 9.46 36.93 -9.73
CA ARG A 76 9.26 35.48 -9.57
C ARG A 76 7.89 35.19 -8.97
N PRO A 77 7.17 34.17 -9.47
CA PRO A 77 5.92 33.73 -8.87
C PRO A 77 6.17 33.01 -7.53
N PHE A 78 5.18 33.05 -6.65
CA PHE A 78 5.13 32.29 -5.40
C PHE A 78 3.68 32.05 -4.99
N VAL A 79 3.45 31.08 -4.11
CA VAL A 79 2.12 30.77 -3.58
C VAL A 79 2.10 31.08 -2.10
N TRP A 80 1.07 31.79 -1.65
CA TRP A 80 0.86 32.07 -0.23
C TRP A 80 -0.49 31.51 0.23
N ILE A 81 -0.42 30.42 0.99
CA ILE A 81 -1.54 29.70 1.58
C ILE A 81 -1.78 30.28 2.97
N THR A 82 -2.96 30.86 3.17
CA THR A 82 -3.33 31.56 4.41
C THR A 82 -4.45 30.84 5.17
N GLN A 83 -5.22 29.98 4.49
CA GLN A 83 -6.31 29.20 5.06
C GLN A 83 -6.39 27.81 4.40
N ALA A 84 -7.05 26.87 5.07
CA ALA A 84 -7.33 25.53 4.55
C ALA A 84 -8.75 25.12 4.97
N LEU A 85 -9.47 24.46 4.07
CA LEU A 85 -10.83 23.96 4.32
C LEU A 85 -10.85 22.43 4.18
N PRO A 86 -11.09 21.68 5.26
CA PRO A 86 -11.32 20.24 5.20
C PRO A 86 -12.56 19.89 4.38
N ALA A 87 -12.48 18.87 3.54
CA ALA A 87 -13.66 18.33 2.86
C ALA A 87 -14.50 17.51 3.86
N LYS A 88 -15.81 17.78 3.94
CA LYS A 88 -16.73 17.13 4.90
C LYS A 88 -17.47 15.92 4.32
N HIS A 89 -17.75 15.97 3.02
CA HIS A 89 -18.37 14.89 2.28
C HIS A 89 -17.35 14.36 1.28
N TYR A 90 -17.00 13.10 1.35
CA TYR A 90 -16.02 12.48 0.46
C TYR A 90 -16.40 11.03 0.19
N ALA A 91 -16.12 10.54 -1.01
CA ALA A 91 -16.21 9.11 -1.32
C ALA A 91 -14.80 8.54 -1.11
N ASN A 92 -14.57 7.96 0.07
CA ASN A 92 -13.26 7.47 0.47
C ASN A 92 -13.18 5.94 0.34
N THR A 93 -12.04 5.48 -0.18
CA THR A 93 -11.53 4.14 0.10
C THR A 93 -10.19 4.26 0.83
N GLN A 94 -9.62 3.15 1.29
CA GLN A 94 -8.27 3.12 1.89
C GLN A 94 -7.14 3.58 0.96
N ALA A 95 -7.42 3.75 -0.34
CA ALA A 95 -6.42 4.01 -1.38
C ALA A 95 -6.87 5.03 -2.44
N SER A 96 -7.98 5.75 -2.20
CA SER A 96 -8.39 6.85 -3.07
C SER A 96 -9.33 7.82 -2.37
N PHE A 97 -8.97 9.09 -2.45
CA PHE A 97 -9.80 10.23 -2.12
C PHE A 97 -10.44 10.80 -3.41
N THR A 98 -11.76 10.96 -3.47
CA THR A 98 -12.42 11.59 -4.62
C THR A 98 -13.38 12.69 -4.18
N TYR A 99 -13.19 13.90 -4.72
CA TYR A 99 -14.18 14.97 -4.56
C TYR A 99 -15.47 14.62 -5.29
N THR A 100 -16.57 14.54 -4.55
CA THR A 100 -17.90 14.45 -5.15
C THR A 100 -18.38 15.84 -5.58
N HIS A 101 -19.42 15.91 -6.40
CA HIS A 101 -20.02 17.19 -6.81
C HIS A 101 -20.49 18.00 -5.59
N ASP A 102 -21.15 17.32 -4.64
CA ASP A 102 -21.67 17.90 -3.40
C ASP A 102 -20.54 18.46 -2.52
N SER A 103 -19.39 17.79 -2.50
CA SER A 103 -18.17 18.25 -1.81
C SER A 103 -17.70 19.60 -2.35
N TRP A 104 -17.68 19.74 -3.68
CA TRP A 104 -17.22 20.96 -4.35
C TRP A 104 -18.19 22.13 -4.14
N GLU A 105 -19.49 21.89 -4.22
CA GLU A 105 -20.49 22.91 -3.94
C GLU A 105 -20.41 23.41 -2.49
N GLU A 106 -20.19 22.51 -1.54
CA GLU A 106 -19.99 22.87 -0.15
C GLU A 106 -18.70 23.67 0.07
N ILE A 107 -17.57 23.21 -0.45
CA ILE A 107 -16.29 23.92 -0.35
C ILE A 107 -16.41 25.33 -0.96
N THR A 108 -17.08 25.43 -2.10
CA THR A 108 -17.32 26.72 -2.78
C THR A 108 -18.17 27.63 -1.90
N ARG A 109 -19.27 27.11 -1.34
CA ARG A 109 -20.15 27.85 -0.43
C ARG A 109 -19.44 28.29 0.86
N GLU A 110 -18.62 27.43 1.46
CA GLU A 110 -17.87 27.76 2.67
C GLU A 110 -16.77 28.79 2.40
N ARG A 111 -16.03 28.65 1.29
CA ARG A 111 -15.10 29.68 0.83
C ARG A 111 -15.82 31.01 0.66
N ASP A 112 -16.93 31.05 -0.09
CA ASP A 112 -17.64 32.31 -0.37
C ASP A 112 -18.21 32.95 0.90
N ARG A 113 -18.55 32.15 1.91
CA ARG A 113 -19.05 32.63 3.20
C ARG A 113 -17.95 33.11 4.14
N LEU A 114 -16.86 32.36 4.28
CA LEU A 114 -15.84 32.58 5.32
C LEU A 114 -14.62 33.35 4.80
N HIS A 115 -14.29 33.13 3.52
CA HIS A 115 -13.07 33.62 2.87
C HIS A 115 -13.33 34.10 1.44
N PRO A 116 -14.28 35.04 1.22
CA PRO A 116 -14.68 35.49 -0.12
C PRO A 116 -13.52 36.09 -0.93
N ASP A 117 -12.51 36.62 -0.23
CA ASP A 117 -11.34 37.26 -0.84
C ASP A 117 -10.21 36.28 -1.15
N LEU A 118 -10.30 34.99 -0.78
CA LEU A 118 -9.23 34.00 -0.99
C LEU A 118 -9.52 33.10 -2.20
N ASP A 119 -8.46 32.77 -2.92
CA ASP A 119 -8.50 31.88 -4.08
C ASP A 119 -8.12 30.45 -3.69
N VAL A 120 -8.59 29.47 -4.46
CA VAL A 120 -8.13 28.08 -4.32
C VAL A 120 -6.78 27.95 -5.01
N VAL A 121 -5.72 27.78 -4.21
CA VAL A 121 -4.33 27.72 -4.67
C VAL A 121 -3.74 26.30 -4.63
N GLY A 122 -4.58 25.32 -4.32
CA GLY A 122 -4.17 23.92 -4.25
C GLY A 122 -5.12 23.10 -3.41
N TRP A 123 -4.66 21.89 -3.09
CA TRP A 123 -5.36 20.95 -2.24
C TRP A 123 -4.39 20.14 -1.41
N TYR A 124 -4.92 19.52 -0.36
CA TYR A 124 -4.17 18.57 0.44
C TYR A 124 -4.94 17.27 0.60
N HIS A 125 -4.20 16.18 0.79
CA HIS A 125 -4.74 14.91 1.22
C HIS A 125 -3.73 14.14 2.06
N THR A 126 -4.22 13.09 2.74
CA THR A 126 -3.39 12.26 3.60
C THR A 126 -3.12 10.91 2.99
N HIS A 127 -1.93 10.37 3.25
CA HIS A 127 -1.49 9.03 2.90
C HIS A 127 -1.13 8.25 4.16
N PRO A 128 -2.09 7.68 4.92
CA PRO A 128 -1.78 7.00 6.16
C PRO A 128 -0.89 5.77 5.90
N ASN A 129 0.41 5.86 6.26
CA ASN A 129 1.42 4.82 6.11
C ASN A 129 1.76 4.42 4.65
N PHE A 130 1.57 5.32 3.69
CA PHE A 130 1.97 5.10 2.29
C PHE A 130 3.22 5.92 1.89
N GLY A 131 3.58 6.96 2.67
CA GLY A 131 4.63 7.91 2.33
C GLY A 131 4.18 8.98 1.33
N ILE A 132 5.14 9.79 0.87
CA ILE A 132 4.88 11.01 0.09
C ILE A 132 5.12 10.78 -1.40
N PHE A 133 4.02 10.64 -2.14
CA PHE A 133 3.99 10.57 -3.60
C PHE A 133 2.60 10.99 -4.11
N LEU A 134 2.45 11.19 -5.42
CA LEU A 134 1.13 11.32 -6.06
C LEU A 134 0.81 10.04 -6.81
N SER A 135 -0.30 9.39 -6.48
CA SER A 135 -0.81 8.24 -7.21
C SER A 135 -1.36 8.65 -8.58
N HIS A 136 -1.69 7.67 -9.43
CA HIS A 136 -2.35 7.95 -10.71
C HIS A 136 -3.69 8.69 -10.52
N HIS A 137 -4.41 8.37 -9.45
CA HIS A 137 -5.67 9.02 -9.10
C HIS A 137 -5.46 10.47 -8.65
N ASP A 138 -4.41 10.74 -7.86
CA ASP A 138 -4.10 12.10 -7.41
C ASP A 138 -3.66 12.99 -8.57
N LEU A 139 -2.88 12.43 -9.50
CA LEU A 139 -2.52 13.11 -10.73
C LEU A 139 -3.74 13.44 -11.58
N PHE A 140 -4.70 12.52 -11.69
CA PHE A 140 -5.98 12.77 -12.37
C PHE A 140 -6.76 13.90 -11.70
N ILE A 141 -6.88 13.90 -10.37
CA ILE A 141 -7.58 14.97 -9.63
C ILE A 141 -6.88 16.30 -9.86
N HIS A 142 -5.56 16.34 -9.70
CA HIS A 142 -4.80 17.58 -9.85
C HIS A 142 -4.91 18.12 -11.29
N GLN A 143 -4.78 17.26 -12.31
CA GLN A 143 -4.89 17.64 -13.71
C GLN A 143 -6.26 18.15 -14.14
N ASN A 144 -7.34 17.65 -13.53
CA ASN A 144 -8.70 18.02 -13.94
C ASN A 144 -9.30 19.15 -13.10
N PHE A 145 -8.96 19.22 -11.80
CA PHE A 145 -9.57 20.17 -10.87
C PHE A 145 -8.62 21.27 -10.39
N PHE A 146 -7.31 21.05 -10.45
CA PHE A 146 -6.27 21.98 -9.97
C PHE A 146 -5.20 22.23 -11.05
N SER A 147 -5.65 22.49 -12.29
CA SER A 147 -4.80 22.54 -13.48
C SER A 147 -4.04 23.86 -13.68
N GLN A 148 -4.21 24.85 -12.79
CA GLN A 148 -3.51 26.12 -12.96
C GLN A 148 -2.02 25.99 -12.59
N PRO A 149 -1.10 26.69 -13.29
CA PRO A 149 0.34 26.47 -13.13
C PRO A 149 0.89 26.67 -11.71
N LEU A 150 0.24 27.52 -10.91
CA LEU A 150 0.65 27.83 -9.53
C LEU A 150 -0.18 27.07 -8.49
N GLN A 151 -1.10 26.20 -8.91
CA GLN A 151 -1.81 25.34 -7.98
C GLN A 151 -0.92 24.19 -7.52
N THR A 152 -0.98 23.86 -6.24
CA THR A 152 -0.09 22.89 -5.59
C THR A 152 -0.89 21.72 -5.00
N ALA A 153 -0.24 20.58 -4.82
CA ALA A 153 -0.77 19.46 -4.05
C ALA A 153 0.09 19.25 -2.81
N TYR A 154 -0.55 19.10 -1.65
CA TYR A 154 0.12 18.84 -0.37
C TYR A 154 -0.25 17.46 0.15
N VAL A 155 0.75 16.62 0.38
CA VAL A 155 0.55 15.24 0.86
C VAL A 155 1.12 15.14 2.26
N VAL A 156 0.35 14.55 3.18
CA VAL A 156 0.74 14.32 4.57
C VAL A 156 0.58 12.86 4.93
N ASP A 157 1.63 12.20 5.42
CA ASP A 157 1.53 10.88 6.04
C ASP A 157 1.50 11.06 7.57
N PRO A 158 0.32 10.99 8.21
CA PRO A 158 0.20 11.19 9.65
C PRO A 158 0.83 10.07 10.49
N ILE A 159 1.06 8.88 9.90
CA ILE A 159 1.62 7.72 10.60
C ILE A 159 3.15 7.78 10.57
N GLN A 160 3.72 8.03 9.40
CA GLN A 160 5.17 8.17 9.23
C GLN A 160 5.69 9.55 9.65
N GLY A 161 4.80 10.54 9.83
CA GLY A 161 5.17 11.91 10.15
C GLY A 161 5.98 12.56 9.04
N THR A 162 5.65 12.25 7.79
CA THR A 162 6.27 12.85 6.59
C THR A 162 5.24 13.70 5.85
N ARG A 163 5.72 14.67 5.06
CA ARG A 163 4.88 15.56 4.26
C ARG A 163 5.66 16.14 3.09
N GLY A 164 4.96 16.59 2.06
CA GLY A 164 5.60 17.25 0.93
C GLY A 164 4.61 17.95 0.02
N PHE A 165 5.09 19.02 -0.62
CA PHE A 165 4.36 19.71 -1.67
C PHE A 165 4.79 19.20 -3.05
N PHE A 166 3.86 19.28 -3.99
CA PHE A 166 4.09 19.03 -5.41
C PHE A 166 3.65 20.25 -6.21
N GLN A 167 4.44 20.59 -7.22
CA GLN A 167 4.20 21.70 -8.13
C GLN A 167 4.20 21.23 -9.59
N TRP A 168 3.67 22.07 -10.46
CA TRP A 168 3.90 21.94 -11.90
C TRP A 168 5.35 22.31 -12.26
N SER A 169 6.00 21.45 -13.05
CA SER A 169 7.29 21.70 -13.71
C SER A 169 7.31 20.98 -15.05
N ASP A 170 7.53 21.71 -16.14
CA ASP A 170 7.56 21.19 -17.52
C ASP A 170 6.39 20.27 -17.89
N GLY A 171 5.18 20.63 -17.43
CA GLY A 171 3.95 19.86 -17.69
C GLY A 171 3.82 18.56 -16.91
N LYS A 172 4.65 18.35 -15.88
CA LYS A 172 4.56 17.22 -14.92
C LYS A 172 4.47 17.73 -13.50
N MET A 173 3.88 16.93 -12.61
CA MET A 173 3.92 17.20 -11.18
C MET A 173 5.23 16.66 -10.60
N VAL A 174 5.97 17.53 -9.91
CA VAL A 174 7.23 17.20 -9.24
C VAL A 174 7.16 17.61 -7.77
N GLN A 175 7.78 16.81 -6.91
CA GLN A 175 7.89 17.13 -5.49
C GLN A 175 8.90 18.27 -5.29
N VAL A 176 8.56 19.25 -4.46
CA VAL A 176 9.49 20.32 -4.07
C VAL A 176 10.40 19.85 -2.93
N GLY A 177 11.60 20.42 -2.84
CA GLY A 177 12.57 20.10 -1.78
C GLY A 177 12.15 20.56 -0.38
N GLY A 178 11.24 21.53 -0.30
CA GLY A 178 10.68 22.04 0.95
C GLY A 178 9.76 23.25 0.74
N PHE A 179 9.24 23.79 1.83
CA PHE A 179 8.34 24.94 1.84
C PHE A 179 8.63 25.85 3.03
N HIS A 180 8.00 27.01 3.10
CA HIS A 180 8.18 27.96 4.19
C HIS A 180 6.92 28.01 5.04
N LEU A 181 7.07 27.79 6.34
CA LEU A 181 6.01 28.09 7.30
C LEU A 181 6.11 29.56 7.69
N CYS A 182 4.98 30.27 7.74
CA CYS A 182 4.93 31.68 8.12
C CYS A 182 3.93 31.95 9.24
N ALA A 183 4.20 32.97 10.02
CA ALA A 183 3.28 33.53 11.00
C ALA A 183 3.52 35.04 11.10
N GLU A 184 2.57 35.76 11.70
CA GLU A 184 2.90 37.09 12.22
C GLU A 184 4.11 37.02 13.16
N ARG A 185 4.90 38.10 13.21
CA ARG A 185 6.15 38.12 14.00
C ARG A 185 5.94 37.79 15.49
N SER A 186 4.76 38.07 16.03
CA SER A 186 4.32 37.69 17.38
C SER A 186 4.27 36.17 17.59
N GLY A 187 3.88 35.42 16.55
CA GLY A 187 3.74 33.96 16.55
C GLY A 187 5.02 33.17 16.29
N ARG A 188 6.19 33.83 16.16
CA ARG A 188 7.47 33.18 15.80
C ARG A 188 7.85 31.98 16.68
N VAL A 189 7.46 32.00 17.96
CA VAL A 189 7.78 30.91 18.91
C VAL A 189 6.92 29.68 18.62
N ALA A 190 5.63 29.88 18.35
CA ALA A 190 4.74 28.79 17.94
C ALA A 190 5.15 28.22 16.59
N LEU A 191 5.58 29.10 15.67
CA LEU A 191 6.12 28.71 14.36
C LEU A 191 7.34 27.78 14.49
N SER A 192 8.34 28.17 15.29
CA SER A 192 9.54 27.34 15.50
C SER A 192 9.18 25.97 16.07
N ARG A 193 8.28 25.93 17.08
CA ARG A 193 7.83 24.66 17.68
C ARG A 193 7.12 23.76 16.67
N LEU A 194 6.27 24.32 15.81
CA LEU A 194 5.60 23.53 14.79
C LEU A 194 6.63 22.96 13.81
N VAL A 195 7.58 23.77 13.33
CA VAL A 195 8.65 23.29 12.44
C VAL A 195 9.43 22.15 13.08
N ASP A 196 9.85 22.30 14.35
CA ASP A 196 10.58 21.27 15.08
C ASP A 196 9.77 19.97 15.20
N GLN A 197 8.46 20.08 15.41
CA GLN A 197 7.54 18.93 15.44
C GLN A 197 7.39 18.27 14.07
N LEU A 198 7.30 19.05 12.99
CA LEU A 198 7.19 18.51 11.64
C LEU A 198 8.50 17.81 11.23
N GLU A 199 9.66 18.38 11.54
CA GLU A 199 10.95 17.79 11.15
C GLU A 199 11.40 16.62 12.04
N ASN A 200 10.64 16.26 13.08
CA ASN A 200 10.97 15.21 14.04
C ASN A 200 12.39 15.38 14.64
N LEU A 201 12.84 16.62 14.88
CA LEU A 201 14.18 16.85 15.46
C LEU A 201 14.23 16.37 16.92
N PRO A 202 15.16 15.48 17.31
CA PRO A 202 15.34 15.07 18.70
C PRO A 202 15.89 16.24 19.52
N GLY A 203 15.07 16.81 20.42
CA GLY A 203 15.51 17.90 21.34
C GLY A 203 14.47 18.96 21.70
N SER A 204 13.24 18.92 21.17
CA SER A 204 12.18 19.83 21.63
C SER A 204 11.85 19.56 23.11
N PRO A 205 11.93 20.56 24.01
CA PRO A 205 11.61 20.36 25.41
C PRO A 205 10.11 20.10 25.55
N ASP A 206 9.76 18.84 25.76
CA ASP A 206 8.50 18.45 26.35
C ASP A 206 8.34 19.19 27.68
N GLY A 207 7.32 20.06 27.76
CA GLY A 207 6.85 20.61 29.03
C GLY A 207 7.40 21.98 29.43
N GLY A 208 7.02 23.03 28.70
CA GLY A 208 6.92 24.37 29.27
C GLY A 208 5.51 24.59 29.86
N VAL A 209 5.41 24.70 31.18
CA VAL A 209 4.17 24.97 31.93
C VAL A 209 3.52 26.25 31.39
N GLY A 210 2.42 26.10 30.62
CA GLY A 210 1.60 27.21 30.11
C GLY A 210 1.32 27.23 28.60
N ALA A 211 1.75 26.24 27.81
CA ALA A 211 1.52 26.20 26.37
C ALA A 211 0.33 25.28 25.97
N SER A 212 -0.46 25.70 24.99
CA SER A 212 -1.47 24.88 24.30
C SER A 212 -0.86 23.53 23.92
N LEU A 213 -1.63 22.47 24.15
CA LEU A 213 -1.18 21.08 24.03
C LEU A 213 -0.76 20.81 22.56
N SER A 214 0.14 19.87 22.35
CA SER A 214 0.54 19.50 20.99
C SER A 214 -0.71 19.05 20.20
N PRO A 215 -0.81 19.35 18.89
CA PRO A 215 -2.00 19.01 18.09
C PRO A 215 -2.36 17.53 18.16
N ARG A 216 -1.35 16.67 18.29
CA ARG A 216 -1.45 15.22 18.49
C ARG A 216 -2.08 14.85 19.84
N LEU A 217 -1.68 15.54 20.91
CA LEU A 217 -2.22 15.30 22.25
C LEU A 217 -3.63 15.89 22.40
N GLU A 218 -3.92 17.04 21.79
CA GLU A 218 -5.28 17.62 21.74
C GLU A 218 -6.25 16.75 20.96
N ALA A 219 -5.83 16.22 19.80
CA ALA A 219 -6.67 15.32 19.00
C ALA A 219 -7.00 14.02 19.77
N GLU A 220 -6.02 13.43 20.46
CA GLU A 220 -6.24 12.28 21.35
C GLU A 220 -7.17 12.62 22.53
N LEU A 221 -7.02 13.80 23.14
CA LEU A 221 -7.90 14.28 24.22
C LEU A 221 -9.34 14.51 23.75
N ILE A 222 -9.54 15.12 22.58
CA ILE A 222 -10.87 15.34 21.98
C ILE A 222 -11.51 13.99 21.64
N LYS A 223 -10.73 13.03 21.11
CA LYS A 223 -11.18 11.67 20.81
C LYS A 223 -11.58 10.89 22.07
N MET A 224 -10.89 11.12 23.21
CA MET A 224 -11.31 10.55 24.50
C MET A 224 -12.58 11.19 25.06
N LEU A 225 -12.80 12.49 24.86
CA LEU A 225 -13.94 13.23 25.42
C LEU A 225 -15.29 12.92 24.74
N ASN A 226 -15.29 12.46 23.49
CA ASN A 226 -16.50 12.25 22.69
C ASN A 226 -16.97 10.78 22.57
N ARG A 227 -16.41 9.86 23.37
CA ARG A 227 -16.82 8.45 23.35
C ARG A 227 -18.08 8.25 24.22
N PRO A 228 -19.22 7.76 23.67
CA PRO A 228 -20.36 7.40 24.51
C PRO A 228 -19.97 6.25 25.44
N ALA A 229 -20.29 6.40 26.73
CA ALA A 229 -20.02 5.41 27.75
C ALA A 229 -20.77 4.10 27.43
N PRO A 230 -20.11 2.93 27.46
CA PRO A 230 -20.79 1.65 27.32
C PRO A 230 -21.76 1.42 28.51
N PRO A 231 -22.90 0.74 28.31
CA PRO A 231 -23.86 0.47 29.38
C PRO A 231 -23.24 -0.42 30.46
N LEU A 232 -23.55 -0.12 31.74
CA LEU A 232 -23.00 -0.80 32.91
C LEU A 232 -23.26 -2.32 32.89
N GLU A 233 -22.16 -3.05 32.98
CA GLU A 233 -22.04 -4.50 32.89
C GLU A 233 -22.35 -5.25 34.21
N GLY A 234 -22.82 -6.50 34.06
CA GLY A 234 -23.15 -7.40 35.17
C GLY A 234 -21.92 -8.02 35.87
N PRO A 235 -22.12 -8.82 36.93
CA PRO A 235 -21.02 -9.36 37.75
C PRO A 235 -20.01 -10.25 37.01
N GLY A 236 -20.39 -10.83 35.85
CA GLY A 236 -19.53 -11.69 35.03
C GLY A 236 -18.46 -10.94 34.24
N ASP A 237 -18.77 -9.73 33.74
CA ASP A 237 -17.86 -8.96 32.89
C ASP A 237 -16.73 -8.32 33.69
N ARG A 238 -16.95 -8.01 34.98
CA ARG A 238 -15.89 -7.50 35.87
C ARG A 238 -14.76 -8.51 36.07
N LEU A 239 -15.07 -9.80 36.06
CA LEU A 239 -14.07 -10.86 36.16
C LEU A 239 -13.31 -11.03 34.83
N ALA A 240 -14.01 -10.92 33.70
CA ALA A 240 -13.41 -10.96 32.37
C ALA A 240 -12.50 -9.75 32.11
N LEU A 241 -12.94 -8.54 32.50
CA LEU A 241 -12.16 -7.31 32.40
C LEU A 241 -10.91 -7.35 33.29
N ALA A 242 -11.03 -7.86 34.52
CA ALA A 242 -9.88 -8.04 35.41
C ALA A 242 -8.87 -9.06 34.86
N ALA A 243 -9.34 -10.15 34.25
CA ALA A 243 -8.48 -11.13 33.59
C ALA A 243 -7.77 -10.54 32.36
N LEU A 244 -8.48 -9.73 31.56
CA LEU A 244 -7.94 -9.09 30.36
C LEU A 244 -6.90 -8.03 30.72
N LEU A 245 -7.16 -7.21 31.74
CA LEU A 245 -6.20 -6.24 32.28
C LEU A 245 -4.98 -6.93 32.89
N GLY A 246 -5.17 -8.05 33.59
CA GLY A 246 -4.07 -8.89 34.08
C GLY A 246 -3.19 -9.41 32.95
N PHE A 247 -3.81 -9.93 31.88
CA PHE A 247 -3.08 -10.41 30.70
C PHE A 247 -2.32 -9.29 29.99
N LEU A 248 -2.96 -8.13 29.80
CA LEU A 248 -2.34 -6.95 29.19
C LEU A 248 -1.14 -6.46 30.02
N GLY A 249 -1.26 -6.47 31.36
CA GLY A 249 -0.19 -6.11 32.27
C GLY A 249 1.00 -7.08 32.17
N THR A 250 0.74 -8.39 32.10
CA THR A 250 1.82 -9.37 31.90
C THR A 250 2.49 -9.24 30.53
N LEU A 251 1.73 -8.94 29.48
CA LEU A 251 2.28 -8.71 28.14
C LEU A 251 3.20 -7.47 28.13
N LEU A 252 2.77 -6.38 28.74
CA LEU A 252 3.56 -5.15 28.85
C LEU A 252 4.85 -5.37 29.64
N LEU A 253 4.80 -6.15 30.71
CA LEU A 253 5.98 -6.52 31.49
C LEU A 253 6.99 -7.32 30.65
N VAL A 254 6.51 -8.30 29.88
CA VAL A 254 7.36 -9.11 28.98
C VAL A 254 7.99 -8.25 27.88
N LEU A 255 7.21 -7.35 27.27
CA LEU A 255 7.71 -6.44 26.25
C LEU A 255 8.77 -5.48 26.80
N THR A 256 8.56 -4.97 28.01
CA THR A 256 9.52 -4.08 28.68
C THR A 256 10.82 -4.82 29.03
N ALA A 257 10.71 -6.06 29.52
CA ALA A 257 11.88 -6.92 29.78
C ALA A 257 12.63 -7.28 28.48
N ALA A 258 11.91 -7.58 27.39
CA ALA A 258 12.50 -7.87 26.09
C ALA A 258 13.22 -6.65 25.51
N ALA A 259 12.61 -5.45 25.61
CA ALA A 259 13.23 -4.20 25.19
C ALA A 259 14.49 -3.89 26.01
N GLY A 260 14.45 -4.08 27.33
CA GLY A 260 15.62 -3.93 28.20
C GLY A 260 16.75 -4.90 27.83
N TYR A 261 16.43 -6.18 27.61
CA TYR A 261 17.39 -7.17 27.16
C TYR A 261 18.00 -6.82 25.79
N TRP A 262 17.17 -6.34 24.86
CA TRP A 262 17.62 -5.90 23.54
C TRP A 262 18.56 -4.70 23.62
N LEU A 263 18.25 -3.69 24.44
CA LEU A 263 19.11 -2.53 24.63
C LEU A 263 20.49 -2.90 25.19
N VAL A 264 20.54 -3.80 26.19
CA VAL A 264 21.82 -4.31 26.74
C VAL A 264 22.61 -5.07 25.67
N ARG A 265 21.93 -5.81 24.79
CA ARG A 265 22.57 -6.51 23.65
C ARG A 265 23.09 -5.55 22.59
N VAL A 266 22.37 -4.47 22.31
CA VAL A 266 22.80 -3.45 21.35
C VAL A 266 24.01 -2.69 21.89
N ASP A 267 23.98 -2.31 23.16
CA ASP A 267 25.10 -1.64 23.83
C ASP A 267 26.38 -2.51 23.80
N ALA A 268 26.25 -3.80 24.13
CA ALA A 268 27.37 -4.74 24.03
C ALA A 268 27.94 -4.85 22.61
N ARG A 269 27.07 -4.89 21.58
CA ARG A 269 27.51 -4.92 20.17
C ARG A 269 28.17 -3.62 19.73
N LEU A 270 27.65 -2.47 20.19
CA LEU A 270 28.24 -1.17 19.89
C LEU A 270 29.61 -1.00 20.57
N ALA A 271 29.78 -1.52 21.78
CA ALA A 271 31.07 -1.56 22.47
C ALA A 271 32.09 -2.43 21.71
N GLU A 272 31.69 -3.64 21.28
CA GLU A 272 32.53 -4.51 20.46
C GLU A 272 32.91 -3.85 19.11
N GLN A 273 31.97 -3.17 18.46
CA GLN A 273 32.25 -2.45 17.21
C GLN A 273 33.14 -1.22 17.40
N ALA A 274 32.95 -0.47 18.48
CA ALA A 274 33.79 0.67 18.81
C ALA A 274 35.24 0.23 19.10
N GLU A 275 35.42 -0.89 19.79
CA GLU A 275 36.74 -1.47 20.03
C GLU A 275 37.41 -1.97 18.74
N ALA A 276 36.64 -2.61 17.85
CA ALA A 276 37.13 -3.04 16.53
C ALA A 276 37.51 -1.86 15.63
N ILE A 277 36.76 -0.75 15.64
CA ILE A 277 37.10 0.47 14.91
C ILE A 277 38.35 1.11 15.52
N ALA A 278 38.48 1.12 16.84
CA ALA A 278 39.65 1.64 17.54
C ALA A 278 40.91 0.78 17.32
N SER A 279 40.78 -0.53 17.11
CA SER A 279 41.92 -1.40 16.74
C SER A 279 42.33 -1.20 15.28
N LEU A 280 41.36 -1.07 14.36
CA LEU A 280 41.63 -0.74 12.96
C LEU A 280 42.32 0.62 12.81
N GLY A 281 41.90 1.63 13.57
CA GLY A 281 42.56 2.94 13.58
C GLY A 281 44.02 2.84 14.03
N ARG A 282 44.29 2.07 15.09
CA ARG A 282 45.66 1.82 15.58
C ARG A 282 46.53 1.07 14.57
N GLU A 283 46.00 0.03 13.92
CA GLU A 283 46.74 -0.70 12.88
C GLU A 283 47.05 0.16 11.64
N VAL A 284 46.14 1.06 11.25
CA VAL A 284 46.34 2.01 10.15
C VAL A 284 47.41 3.04 10.50
N ASP A 285 47.40 3.57 11.73
CA ASP A 285 48.41 4.51 12.22
C ASP A 285 49.80 3.85 12.34
N GLU A 286 49.88 2.60 12.82
CA GLU A 286 51.13 1.83 12.85
C GLU A 286 51.67 1.53 11.44
N SER A 287 50.78 1.19 10.48
CA SER A 287 51.14 1.00 9.07
C SER A 287 51.61 2.31 8.39
N ALA A 288 51.01 3.44 8.75
CA ALA A 288 51.39 4.76 8.24
C ALA A 288 52.73 5.22 8.83
N ALA A 289 52.97 4.98 10.12
CA ALA A 289 54.24 5.24 10.78
C ALA A 289 55.37 4.37 10.20
N GLY A 290 55.12 3.07 9.99
CA GLY A 290 56.07 2.16 9.35
C GLY A 290 56.45 2.60 7.92
N ARG A 291 55.48 3.11 7.14
CA ARG A 291 55.74 3.69 5.81
C ARG A 291 56.57 4.96 5.87
N LYS A 292 56.31 5.86 6.84
CA LYS A 292 57.12 7.07 7.04
C LYS A 292 58.56 6.73 7.41
N VAL A 293 58.77 5.80 8.34
CA VAL A 293 60.12 5.37 8.76
C VAL A 293 60.87 4.71 7.59
N ALA A 294 60.20 3.90 6.78
CA ALA A 294 60.80 3.30 5.60
C ALA A 294 61.18 4.35 4.53
N VAL A 295 60.35 5.38 4.34
CA VAL A 295 60.63 6.49 3.41
C VAL A 295 61.75 7.39 3.94
N ASP A 296 61.77 7.70 5.24
CA ASP A 296 62.84 8.50 5.86
C ASP A 296 64.19 7.77 5.81
N MET A 297 64.22 6.44 6.03
CA MET A 297 65.43 5.63 5.87
C MET A 297 65.93 5.54 4.42
N LEU A 298 65.06 5.69 3.41
CA LEU A 298 65.45 5.75 2.00
C LEU A 298 65.94 7.14 1.59
N LEU A 299 65.58 8.19 2.34
CA LEU A 299 65.94 9.59 2.08
C LEU A 299 67.20 10.03 2.86
N GLU A 300 67.59 9.33 3.92
CA GLU A 300 68.79 9.63 4.69
C GLU A 300 70.07 9.34 3.87
N LYS A 301 70.95 10.34 3.78
CA LYS A 301 72.05 10.46 2.82
C LYS A 301 73.03 9.28 2.88
N VAL A 302 73.24 8.63 1.74
CA VAL A 302 74.17 7.50 1.47
C VAL A 302 75.65 7.92 1.53
N GLY A 303 76.11 8.45 2.67
CA GLY A 303 77.47 8.98 2.81
C GLY A 303 78.18 8.49 4.07
N GLY A 304 79.00 7.44 3.93
CA GLY A 304 80.10 7.16 4.87
C GLY A 304 79.94 5.96 5.82
N GLU A 305 79.27 4.87 5.44
CA GLU A 305 78.97 3.78 6.37
C GLU A 305 79.92 2.57 6.27
N THR A 306 80.25 2.01 7.43
CA THR A 306 81.02 0.76 7.56
C THR A 306 80.19 -0.45 7.12
N PRO A 307 80.82 -1.52 6.58
CA PRO A 307 80.12 -2.68 6.01
C PRO A 307 79.15 -3.39 6.97
N GLU A 308 79.44 -3.39 8.27
CA GLU A 308 78.63 -4.04 9.30
C GLU A 308 77.28 -3.34 9.52
N LEU A 309 77.27 -2.00 9.52
CA LEU A 309 76.05 -1.19 9.66
C LEU A 309 75.11 -1.34 8.46
N PHE A 310 75.67 -1.57 7.26
CA PHE A 310 74.89 -1.84 6.06
C PHE A 310 74.17 -3.19 6.13
N VAL A 311 74.86 -4.24 6.59
CA VAL A 311 74.28 -5.59 6.75
C VAL A 311 73.15 -5.57 7.77
N GLU A 312 73.34 -4.92 8.93
CA GLU A 312 72.30 -4.80 9.96
C GLU A 312 71.06 -4.08 9.43
N ARG A 313 71.26 -2.99 8.67
CA ARG A 313 70.16 -2.22 8.09
C ARG A 313 69.42 -2.99 7.00
N TYR A 314 70.14 -3.76 6.19
CA TYR A 314 69.55 -4.64 5.18
C TYR A 314 68.74 -5.77 5.81
N GLU A 315 69.24 -6.39 6.88
CA GLU A 315 68.48 -7.40 7.63
C GLU A 315 67.22 -6.82 8.26
N LYS A 316 67.30 -5.62 8.83
CA LYS A 316 66.13 -4.93 9.40
C LYS A 316 65.09 -4.63 8.32
N LEU A 317 65.52 -4.15 7.14
CA LEU A 317 64.64 -3.92 6.00
C LEU A 317 64.01 -5.22 5.49
N ALA A 318 64.78 -6.30 5.38
CA ALA A 318 64.27 -7.62 4.99
C ALA A 318 63.20 -8.14 5.96
N ARG A 319 63.41 -7.99 7.29
CA ARG A 319 62.41 -8.35 8.30
C ARG A 319 61.13 -7.51 8.17
N THR A 320 61.25 -6.19 8.00
CA THR A 320 60.06 -5.33 7.82
C THR A 320 59.27 -5.66 6.55
N ARG A 321 59.96 -5.98 5.45
CA ARG A 321 59.33 -6.45 4.21
C ARG A 321 58.59 -7.78 4.43
N ASP A 322 59.20 -8.73 5.13
CA ASP A 322 58.62 -10.04 5.35
C ASP A 322 57.44 -9.99 6.34
N GLU A 323 57.44 -9.05 7.29
CA GLU A 323 56.29 -8.73 8.15
C GLU A 323 55.14 -8.12 7.33
N ALA A 324 55.43 -7.12 6.48
CA ALA A 324 54.42 -6.51 5.61
C ALA A 324 53.80 -7.52 4.63
N ARG A 325 54.60 -8.47 4.11
CA ARG A 325 54.08 -9.58 3.28
C ARG A 325 53.15 -10.51 4.05
N ARG A 326 53.47 -10.82 5.32
CA ARG A 326 52.61 -11.64 6.19
C ARG A 326 51.29 -10.93 6.49
N GLN A 327 51.31 -9.63 6.75
CA GLN A 327 50.10 -8.82 6.95
C GLN A 327 49.23 -8.77 5.69
N LEU A 328 49.83 -8.59 4.50
CA LEU A 328 49.09 -8.60 3.23
C LEU A 328 48.43 -9.95 2.96
N ALA A 329 49.12 -11.06 3.27
CA ALA A 329 48.56 -12.40 3.15
C ALA A 329 47.38 -12.64 4.12
N ALA A 330 47.48 -12.14 5.36
CA ALA A 330 46.38 -12.19 6.33
C ALA A 330 45.17 -11.38 5.85
N GLN A 331 45.37 -10.16 5.33
CA GLN A 331 44.30 -9.35 4.76
C GLN A 331 43.65 -10.00 3.54
N ALA A 332 44.42 -10.65 2.67
CA ALA A 332 43.89 -11.39 1.53
C ALA A 332 42.96 -12.54 1.97
N SER A 333 43.34 -13.29 3.00
CA SER A 333 42.51 -14.37 3.56
C SER A 333 41.22 -13.83 4.20
N VAL A 334 41.28 -12.70 4.90
CA VAL A 334 40.10 -12.04 5.46
C VAL A 334 39.15 -11.58 4.35
N ASN A 335 39.68 -10.96 3.29
CA ASN A 335 38.87 -10.52 2.14
C ASN A 335 38.21 -11.70 1.40
N GLU A 336 38.90 -12.84 1.29
CA GLU A 336 38.33 -14.06 0.73
C GLU A 336 37.18 -14.59 1.58
N ALA A 337 37.33 -14.63 2.91
CA ALA A 337 36.27 -15.03 3.83
C ALA A 337 35.06 -14.08 3.79
N LEU A 338 35.29 -12.76 3.66
CA LEU A 338 34.24 -11.77 3.43
C LEU A 338 33.51 -12.00 2.09
N GLY A 339 34.26 -12.33 1.02
CA GLY A 339 33.68 -12.67 -0.28
C GLY A 339 32.73 -13.87 -0.22
N VAL A 340 33.07 -14.91 0.54
CA VAL A 340 32.19 -16.06 0.78
C VAL A 340 30.91 -15.64 1.51
N ARG A 341 31.01 -14.83 2.57
CA ARG A 341 29.82 -14.36 3.30
C ARG A 341 28.90 -13.47 2.47
N VAL A 342 29.46 -12.63 1.60
CA VAL A 342 28.65 -11.81 0.67
C VAL A 342 27.88 -12.71 -0.29
N LYS A 343 28.50 -13.79 -0.76
CA LYS A 343 27.83 -14.77 -1.62
C LYS A 343 26.69 -15.50 -0.89
N ASP A 344 26.92 -15.91 0.36
CA ASP A 344 25.90 -16.56 1.19
C ASP A 344 24.72 -15.62 1.51
N LEU A 345 25.00 -14.33 1.75
CA LEU A 345 23.94 -13.33 1.94
C LEU A 345 23.14 -13.08 0.65
N ALA A 346 23.81 -13.06 -0.50
CA ALA A 346 23.14 -12.91 -1.79
C ALA A 346 22.22 -14.09 -2.12
N THR A 347 22.63 -15.34 -1.81
CA THR A 347 21.78 -16.52 -1.99
C THR A 347 20.57 -16.50 -1.05
N LEU A 348 20.76 -16.12 0.22
CA LEU A 348 19.68 -15.99 1.18
C LEU A 348 18.67 -14.90 0.79
N SER A 349 19.17 -13.76 0.30
CA SER A 349 18.31 -12.68 -0.21
C SER A 349 17.47 -13.15 -1.39
N GLY A 350 18.06 -13.93 -2.31
CA GLY A 350 17.35 -14.50 -3.44
C GLY A 350 16.25 -15.49 -3.03
N SER A 351 16.51 -16.35 -2.03
CA SER A 351 15.49 -17.29 -1.55
C SER A 351 14.32 -16.58 -0.88
N LEU A 352 14.58 -15.56 -0.06
CA LEU A 352 13.53 -14.75 0.57
C LEU A 352 12.68 -14.01 -0.46
N GLN A 353 13.29 -13.51 -1.54
CA GLN A 353 12.55 -12.84 -2.61
C GLN A 353 11.61 -13.80 -3.35
N SER A 354 12.06 -15.03 -3.62
CA SER A 354 11.23 -16.09 -4.21
C SER A 354 10.06 -16.49 -3.30
N GLU A 355 10.30 -16.64 -1.99
CA GLU A 355 9.24 -16.93 -1.02
C GLU A 355 8.19 -15.80 -0.95
N LEU A 356 8.64 -14.55 -1.01
CA LEU A 356 7.76 -13.38 -1.01
C LEU A 356 6.90 -13.29 -2.28
N GLU A 357 7.44 -13.65 -3.43
CA GLU A 357 6.68 -13.75 -4.69
C GLU A 357 5.65 -14.89 -4.63
N ALA A 358 6.01 -16.06 -4.08
CA ALA A 358 5.07 -17.17 -3.89
C ALA A 358 3.94 -16.81 -2.93
N ALA A 359 4.24 -16.10 -1.84
CA ALA A 359 3.26 -15.60 -0.89
C ALA A 359 2.30 -14.59 -1.54
N ARG A 360 2.82 -13.65 -2.34
CA ARG A 360 2.00 -12.69 -3.10
C ARG A 360 1.05 -13.39 -4.07
N LYS A 361 1.52 -14.39 -4.80
CA LYS A 361 0.66 -15.17 -5.71
C LYS A 361 -0.48 -15.88 -4.95
N SER A 362 -0.16 -16.42 -3.77
CA SER A 362 -1.17 -17.08 -2.92
C SER A 362 -2.21 -16.07 -2.41
N LEU A 363 -1.78 -14.87 -1.99
CA LEU A 363 -2.67 -13.77 -1.59
C LEU A 363 -3.66 -13.40 -2.70
N THR A 364 -3.18 -13.23 -3.95
CA THR A 364 -4.07 -12.90 -5.08
C THR A 364 -5.12 -13.98 -5.36
N THR A 365 -4.78 -15.25 -5.09
CA THR A 365 -5.72 -16.36 -5.23
C THR A 365 -6.80 -16.29 -4.14
N TYR A 366 -6.40 -16.06 -2.88
CA TYR A 366 -7.34 -15.89 -1.77
C TYR A 366 -8.25 -14.67 -1.94
N GLU A 367 -7.74 -13.57 -2.50
CA GLU A 367 -8.56 -12.39 -2.81
C GLU A 367 -9.61 -12.68 -3.89
N ALA A 368 -9.25 -13.47 -4.91
CA ALA A 368 -10.20 -13.91 -5.94
C ALA A 368 -11.28 -14.82 -5.33
N ASP A 369 -10.89 -15.81 -4.52
CA ASP A 369 -11.82 -16.71 -3.84
C ASP A 369 -12.75 -15.94 -2.88
N ALA A 370 -12.23 -14.94 -2.16
CA ALA A 370 -13.02 -14.09 -1.27
C ALA A 370 -14.07 -13.25 -2.02
N LYS A 371 -13.77 -12.81 -3.25
CA LYS A 371 -14.73 -12.11 -4.13
C LYS A 371 -15.81 -13.05 -4.68
N GLU A 372 -15.49 -14.32 -4.90
CA GLU A 372 -16.45 -15.32 -5.40
C GLU A 372 -17.33 -15.92 -4.30
N ALA A 373 -16.87 -15.89 -3.04
CA ALA A 373 -17.57 -16.48 -1.89
C ALA A 373 -19.03 -15.98 -1.71
N PRO A 374 -19.37 -14.68 -1.85
CA PRO A 374 -20.76 -14.22 -1.74
C PRO A 374 -21.67 -14.83 -2.81
N ARG A 375 -21.18 -14.91 -4.06
CA ARG A 375 -21.95 -15.48 -5.18
C ARG A 375 -22.15 -16.99 -5.03
N LEU A 376 -21.15 -17.70 -4.50
CA LEU A 376 -21.28 -19.11 -4.15
C LEU A 376 -22.30 -19.33 -3.03
N ARG A 377 -22.29 -18.49 -1.98
CA ARG A 377 -23.30 -18.54 -0.90
C ARG A 377 -24.72 -18.31 -1.42
N GLU A 378 -24.91 -17.35 -2.33
CA GLU A 378 -26.20 -17.10 -2.97
C GLU A 378 -26.68 -18.31 -3.77
N ARG A 379 -25.80 -18.92 -4.58
CA ARG A 379 -26.13 -20.13 -5.33
C ARG A 379 -26.49 -21.30 -4.43
N VAL A 380 -25.77 -21.48 -3.31
CA VAL A 380 -26.09 -22.52 -2.33
C VAL A 380 -27.46 -22.26 -1.70
N ALA A 381 -27.76 -21.02 -1.31
CA ALA A 381 -29.07 -20.66 -0.76
C ALA A 381 -30.22 -20.94 -1.74
N VAL A 382 -30.04 -20.63 -3.04
CA VAL A 382 -31.03 -20.95 -4.08
C VAL A 382 -31.22 -22.46 -4.24
N LEU A 383 -30.13 -23.23 -4.23
CA LEU A 383 -30.19 -24.69 -4.32
C LEU A 383 -30.87 -25.32 -3.09
N GLU A 384 -30.59 -24.80 -1.90
CA GLU A 384 -31.23 -25.23 -0.66
C GLU A 384 -32.75 -24.93 -0.70
N GLN A 385 -33.14 -23.74 -1.16
CA GLN A 385 -34.55 -23.39 -1.31
C GLN A 385 -35.28 -24.31 -2.30
N ALA A 386 -34.67 -24.59 -3.45
CA ALA A 386 -35.23 -25.51 -4.44
C ALA A 386 -35.33 -26.95 -3.91
N ALA A 387 -34.32 -27.41 -3.16
CA ALA A 387 -34.34 -28.72 -2.52
C ALA A 387 -35.47 -28.82 -1.48
N ASP A 388 -35.67 -27.78 -0.68
CA ASP A 388 -36.76 -27.71 0.30
C ASP A 388 -38.14 -27.70 -0.36
N GLU A 389 -38.30 -27.00 -1.48
CA GLU A 389 -39.55 -26.97 -2.26
C GLU A 389 -39.87 -28.36 -2.82
N HIS A 390 -38.90 -29.02 -3.45
CA HIS A 390 -39.07 -30.40 -3.92
C HIS A 390 -39.36 -31.40 -2.77
N LEU A 391 -38.74 -31.22 -1.61
CA LEU A 391 -39.03 -32.04 -0.42
C LEU A 391 -40.48 -31.84 0.05
N ARG A 392 -41.03 -30.63 -0.03
CA ARG A 392 -42.43 -30.35 0.30
C ARG A 392 -43.37 -31.01 -0.71
N GLU A 393 -43.11 -30.86 -2.01
CA GLU A 393 -43.91 -31.51 -3.06
C GLU A 393 -43.94 -33.04 -2.87
N ILE A 394 -42.78 -33.66 -2.63
CA ILE A 394 -42.70 -35.10 -2.38
C ILE A 394 -43.51 -35.50 -1.13
N ARG A 395 -43.48 -34.70 -0.06
CA ARG A 395 -44.27 -34.97 1.15
C ARG A 395 -45.76 -34.86 0.89
N GLU A 396 -46.21 -33.84 0.16
CA GLU A 396 -47.61 -33.65 -0.22
C GLU A 396 -48.11 -34.79 -1.11
N GLN A 397 -47.33 -35.16 -2.13
CA GLN A 397 -47.64 -36.31 -3.00
C GLN A 397 -47.73 -37.61 -2.20
N ARG A 398 -46.79 -37.85 -1.27
CA ARG A 398 -46.85 -39.03 -0.38
C ARG A 398 -48.07 -39.01 0.54
N ALA A 399 -48.46 -37.84 1.05
CA ALA A 399 -49.65 -37.70 1.88
C ALA A 399 -50.93 -38.01 1.09
N ILE A 400 -51.03 -37.53 -0.16
CA ILE A 400 -52.14 -37.83 -1.07
C ILE A 400 -52.20 -39.33 -1.38
N LEU A 401 -51.06 -39.96 -1.69
CA LEU A 401 -50.99 -41.40 -1.95
C LEU A 401 -51.35 -42.26 -0.72
N ALA A 402 -51.15 -41.74 0.49
CA ALA A 402 -51.51 -42.44 1.72
C ALA A 402 -53.03 -42.45 2.01
N THR A 403 -53.82 -41.58 1.37
CA THR A 403 -55.28 -41.54 1.50
C THR A 403 -55.95 -42.79 0.91
N ALA A 404 -57.19 -43.09 1.33
CA ALA A 404 -57.92 -44.25 0.85
C ALA A 404 -58.18 -44.22 -0.67
N ASP A 405 -58.43 -43.04 -1.23
CA ASP A 405 -58.62 -42.85 -2.67
C ASP A 405 -57.28 -42.89 -3.43
N GLY A 406 -56.20 -42.39 -2.82
CA GLY A 406 -54.83 -42.49 -3.36
C GLY A 406 -54.34 -43.92 -3.51
N LYS A 407 -54.61 -44.79 -2.53
CA LYS A 407 -54.27 -46.23 -2.61
C LYS A 407 -55.04 -46.96 -3.71
N LYS A 408 -56.34 -46.68 -3.84
CA LYS A 408 -57.16 -47.23 -4.94
C LYS A 408 -56.66 -46.75 -6.30
N ALA A 409 -56.30 -45.47 -6.42
CA ALA A 409 -55.73 -44.92 -7.64
C ALA A 409 -54.40 -45.60 -8.01
N ALA A 410 -53.51 -45.83 -7.04
CA ALA A 410 -52.26 -46.55 -7.25
C ALA A 410 -52.48 -48.01 -7.74
N GLU A 411 -53.41 -48.74 -7.12
CA GLU A 411 -53.77 -50.10 -7.56
C GLU A 411 -54.32 -50.11 -8.98
N THR A 412 -55.21 -49.17 -9.33
CA THR A 412 -55.75 -49.06 -10.70
C THR A 412 -54.67 -48.68 -11.72
N HIS A 413 -53.71 -47.85 -11.33
CA HIS A 413 -52.57 -47.48 -12.18
C HIS A 413 -51.66 -48.68 -12.45
N ASP A 414 -51.37 -49.51 -11.44
CA ASP A 414 -50.56 -50.73 -11.61
C ASP A 414 -51.28 -51.79 -12.48
N VAL A 415 -52.60 -51.89 -12.36
CA VAL A 415 -53.41 -52.73 -13.25
C VAL A 415 -53.33 -52.20 -14.68
N LEU A 416 -53.53 -50.90 -14.89
CA LEU A 416 -53.46 -50.28 -16.21
C LEU A 416 -52.05 -50.40 -16.84
N ALA A 417 -51.00 -50.24 -16.04
CA ALA A 417 -49.61 -50.38 -16.48
C ALA A 417 -49.33 -51.81 -16.98
N ARG A 418 -49.83 -52.83 -16.27
CA ARG A 418 -49.75 -54.23 -16.71
C ARG A 418 -50.52 -54.47 -18.00
N TYR A 419 -51.73 -53.92 -18.14
CA TYR A 419 -52.48 -53.99 -19.40
C TYR A 419 -51.75 -53.30 -20.55
N ARG A 420 -51.15 -52.13 -20.31
CA ARG A 420 -50.37 -51.42 -21.32
C ARG A 420 -49.15 -52.23 -21.76
N LEU A 421 -48.43 -52.82 -20.81
CA LEU A 421 -47.29 -53.70 -21.09
C LEU A 421 -47.72 -54.92 -21.93
N LEU A 422 -48.84 -55.57 -21.55
CA LEU A 422 -49.42 -56.68 -22.31
C LEU A 422 -49.83 -56.27 -23.72
N SER A 423 -50.41 -55.08 -23.88
CA SER A 423 -50.79 -54.55 -25.20
C SER A 423 -49.58 -54.26 -26.08
N TYR A 424 -48.49 -53.72 -25.52
CA TYR A 424 -47.24 -53.50 -26.24
C TYR A 424 -46.53 -54.82 -26.58
N ALA A 425 -46.52 -55.78 -25.66
CA ALA A 425 -46.00 -57.11 -25.94
C ALA A 425 -46.80 -57.81 -27.05
N GLY A 426 -48.13 -57.73 -27.01
CA GLY A 426 -49.01 -58.26 -28.06
C GLY A 426 -48.80 -57.57 -29.41
N ALA A 427 -48.68 -56.24 -29.42
CA ALA A 427 -48.36 -55.48 -30.64
C ALA A 427 -47.00 -55.88 -31.22
N LEU A 428 -45.98 -56.07 -30.38
CA LEU A 428 -44.66 -56.53 -30.79
C LEU A 428 -44.70 -57.95 -31.35
N SER A 429 -45.44 -58.86 -30.70
CA SER A 429 -45.64 -60.24 -31.21
C SER A 429 -46.39 -60.26 -32.54
N SER A 430 -47.40 -59.40 -32.71
CA SER A 430 -48.13 -59.27 -33.99
C SER A 430 -47.24 -58.72 -35.09
N LEU A 431 -46.38 -57.73 -34.79
CA LEU A 431 -45.38 -57.19 -35.72
C LEU A 431 -44.37 -58.26 -36.14
N LEU A 432 -43.87 -59.06 -35.19
CA LEU A 432 -42.98 -60.20 -35.46
C LEU A 432 -43.62 -61.25 -36.35
N LEU A 433 -44.89 -61.61 -36.08
CA LEU A 433 -45.65 -62.55 -36.91
C LEU A 433 -45.85 -62.01 -38.33
N ALA A 434 -46.22 -60.73 -38.48
CA ALA A 434 -46.35 -60.09 -39.78
C ALA A 434 -45.03 -60.10 -40.56
N LEU A 435 -43.91 -59.78 -39.90
CA LEU A 435 -42.57 -59.86 -40.50
C LEU A 435 -42.20 -61.28 -40.91
N THR A 436 -42.50 -62.29 -40.09
CA THR A 436 -42.27 -63.70 -40.47
C THR A 436 -43.16 -64.14 -41.64
N ALA A 437 -44.42 -63.72 -41.69
CA ALA A 437 -45.32 -64.03 -42.80
C ALA A 437 -44.83 -63.41 -44.12
N VAL A 438 -44.36 -62.15 -44.08
CA VAL A 438 -43.72 -61.50 -45.22
C VAL A 438 -42.44 -62.23 -45.65
N PHE A 439 -41.61 -62.63 -44.70
CA PHE A 439 -40.39 -63.41 -44.97
C PHE A 439 -40.70 -64.76 -45.67
N PHE A 440 -41.70 -65.51 -45.19
CA PHE A 440 -42.11 -66.76 -45.83
C PHE A 440 -42.80 -66.54 -47.18
N TYR A 441 -43.57 -65.47 -47.35
CA TYR A 441 -44.17 -65.09 -48.65
C TYR A 441 -43.09 -64.82 -49.71
N TYR A 442 -42.05 -64.06 -49.37
CA TYR A 442 -40.92 -63.81 -50.28
C TYR A 442 -40.07 -65.07 -50.54
N ARG A 443 -39.92 -65.94 -49.53
CA ARG A 443 -39.20 -67.21 -49.70
C ARG A 443 -39.97 -68.22 -50.56
N GLY A 444 -41.31 -68.21 -50.52
CA GLY A 444 -42.17 -69.06 -51.34
C GLY A 444 -42.26 -68.64 -52.82
N LEU A 445 -41.88 -67.40 -53.14
CA LEU A 445 -41.72 -66.92 -54.53
C LEU A 445 -40.37 -67.30 -55.16
N SER A 446 -39.51 -67.99 -54.40
CA SER A 446 -38.14 -68.34 -54.81
C SER A 446 -37.96 -69.85 -55.00
N GLU A 447 -38.73 -70.46 -55.91
CA GLU A 447 -38.26 -71.67 -56.61
C GLU A 447 -38.26 -71.42 -58.13
N PRO A 448 -37.11 -71.52 -58.81
CA PRO A 448 -36.99 -71.29 -60.24
C PRO A 448 -37.30 -72.58 -61.03
N SER A 449 -38.06 -72.47 -62.12
CA SER A 449 -38.13 -73.53 -63.14
C SER A 449 -37.61 -72.96 -64.48
N PRO A 450 -36.64 -73.62 -65.15
CA PRO A 450 -35.94 -73.11 -66.31
C PRO A 450 -36.64 -73.50 -67.63
N LEU A 451 -36.04 -73.07 -68.76
CA LEU A 451 -36.32 -73.38 -70.19
C LEU A 451 -37.04 -72.22 -70.90
N SER A 452 -36.69 -71.80 -72.11
CA SER A 452 -35.62 -72.14 -73.07
C SER A 452 -35.69 -71.10 -74.20
N HIS A 453 -34.58 -70.94 -74.95
CA HIS A 453 -34.47 -70.57 -76.38
C HIS A 453 -35.82 -70.52 -77.16
N GLU A 454 -36.09 -69.57 -78.06
CA GLU A 454 -35.36 -69.36 -79.33
C GLU A 454 -36.04 -68.26 -80.19
N ALA A 455 -35.24 -67.52 -80.96
CA ALA A 455 -35.55 -66.86 -82.24
C ALA A 455 -36.82 -65.98 -82.40
N ASP A 456 -36.62 -64.73 -82.82
CA ASP A 456 -36.73 -64.51 -84.27
C ASP A 456 -35.86 -63.36 -84.77
N SER A 457 -35.24 -63.61 -85.92
CA SER A 457 -34.42 -62.69 -86.67
C SER A 457 -35.20 -62.28 -87.92
N ARG A 458 -35.00 -61.03 -88.36
CA ARG A 458 -35.40 -60.47 -89.67
C ARG A 458 -36.88 -60.04 -89.74
N ARG A 459 -37.28 -59.02 -90.49
CA ARG A 459 -36.65 -57.96 -91.31
C ARG A 459 -37.79 -57.06 -91.77
N ASN A 460 -37.45 -55.80 -92.09
CA ASN A 460 -38.07 -54.91 -93.08
C ASN A 460 -39.57 -54.59 -92.92
N SER A 461 -39.97 -53.32 -92.86
CA SER A 461 -39.65 -52.28 -93.85
C SER A 461 -39.85 -50.88 -93.26
#